data_AF-A0A973CM86-F1
#
_entry.id   AF-A0A973CM86-F1
#
_cell.length_a   1.000
_cell.length_b   1.000
_cell.length_c   1.000
_cell.angle_alpha   90.00
_cell.angle_beta   90.00
_cell.angle_gamma   90.00
#
_symmetry.space_group_name_H-M   'P 1'
#
loop_
_entity.id
_entity.type
_entity.pdbx_description
1 polymer ?
#
loop_
_entity_poly.entity_id
_entity_poly.type
_entity_poly.pdbx_seq_one_letter_code
_entity_poly.pdbx_strand_id
1 'polypeptide(L)'
;ILGASFLVLPGLPKEWNPNAFGEFGIWELSAMMASELCLGITIAVMSRIMMETVVLGGHLMDRDMGFAMASIMDPGAEGQRTVISLIFLNVLLLIFVIIDAHHDFLRIALISFDTIGPGEFVMNDTVNNTIIDFTANMFLVGFKISLPIFCVILIINIGMAFMAKFGQEFEVMMLSFPVRLGLGLFTVVMLLPIIIQVFTSLIDDFLFNLLELLT
;
A
#
# COMPACT_ATOMS: atom_id res chain seq x y z
N ILE A 1 -1.29 14.25 -17.66
CA ILE A 1 -2.26 15.26 -17.15
C ILE A 1 -3.14 15.76 -18.29
N LEU A 2 -2.65 16.54 -19.27
CA LEU A 2 -3.47 17.06 -20.37
C LEU A 2 -4.23 15.98 -21.18
N GLY A 3 -3.61 14.83 -21.45
CA GLY A 3 -4.28 13.73 -22.16
C GLY A 3 -5.40 13.05 -21.36
N ALA A 4 -5.25 12.96 -20.04
CA ALA A 4 -6.29 12.41 -19.16
C ALA A 4 -7.45 13.40 -18.99
N SER A 5 -7.15 14.70 -18.82
CA SER A 5 -8.17 15.75 -18.79
C SER A 5 -9.00 15.75 -20.07
N PHE A 6 -8.38 15.64 -21.25
CA PHE A 6 -9.11 15.60 -22.52
C PHE A 6 -10.03 14.38 -22.67
N LEU A 7 -9.65 13.25 -22.07
CA LEU A 7 -10.44 12.00 -22.09
C LEU A 7 -11.63 12.07 -21.12
N VAL A 8 -11.49 12.81 -20.01
CA VAL A 8 -12.53 12.98 -18.98
C VAL A 8 -13.55 14.07 -19.36
N LEU A 9 -13.16 15.09 -20.13
CA LEU A 9 -14.05 16.18 -20.59
C LEU A 9 -15.43 15.74 -21.11
N PRO A 10 -15.56 14.72 -22.01
CA PRO A 10 -16.88 14.29 -22.49
C PRO A 10 -17.73 13.58 -21.42
N GLY A 11 -17.12 13.13 -20.32
CA GLY A 11 -17.80 12.47 -19.20
C GLY A 11 -18.23 13.41 -18.08
N LEU A 12 -17.88 14.69 -18.13
CA LEU A 12 -18.26 15.66 -17.11
C LEU A 12 -19.76 15.95 -17.15
N PRO A 13 -20.41 16.17 -15.98
CA PRO A 13 -21.81 16.53 -15.92
C PRO A 13 -22.05 17.84 -16.69
N LYS A 14 -23.13 17.88 -17.48
CA LYS A 14 -23.48 19.04 -18.34
C LYS A 14 -23.72 20.34 -17.57
N GLU A 15 -23.87 20.23 -16.25
CA GLU A 15 -24.03 21.33 -15.30
C GLU A 15 -22.72 22.08 -15.06
N TRP A 16 -21.57 21.46 -15.33
CA TRP A 16 -20.24 22.09 -15.29
C TRP A 16 -19.96 22.92 -16.56
N ASN A 17 -20.86 23.85 -16.87
CA ASN A 17 -20.67 24.80 -17.98
C ASN A 17 -19.89 26.02 -17.47
N PRO A 18 -18.73 26.39 -18.05
CA PRO A 18 -17.99 27.60 -17.69
C PRO A 18 -18.84 28.87 -17.71
N ASN A 19 -19.92 28.89 -18.48
CA ASN A 19 -20.86 30.01 -18.58
C ASN A 19 -21.98 29.99 -17.53
N ALA A 20 -22.18 28.86 -16.82
CA ALA A 20 -23.12 28.74 -15.70
C ALA A 20 -22.50 29.25 -14.39
N PHE A 21 -21.17 29.19 -14.31
CA PHE A 21 -20.43 29.83 -13.24
C PHE A 21 -20.19 31.31 -13.57
N GLY A 22 -20.45 32.21 -12.64
CA GLY A 22 -20.31 33.66 -12.87
C GLY A 22 -18.85 34.11 -13.10
N GLU A 23 -18.62 35.42 -13.12
CA GLU A 23 -17.26 35.95 -13.06
C GLU A 23 -16.64 35.62 -11.70
N PHE A 24 -15.85 34.54 -11.64
CA PHE A 24 -15.14 34.18 -10.42
C PHE A 24 -14.02 35.17 -10.12
N GLY A 25 -13.93 35.61 -8.87
CA GLY A 25 -12.76 36.33 -8.39
C GLY A 25 -11.52 35.43 -8.35
N ILE A 26 -10.32 36.03 -8.45
CA ILE A 26 -9.05 35.27 -8.36
C ILE A 26 -8.97 34.45 -7.05
N TRP A 27 -9.58 34.98 -5.99
CA TRP A 27 -9.60 34.36 -4.66
C TRP A 27 -10.50 33.12 -4.63
N GLU A 28 -11.68 33.18 -5.26
CA GLU A 28 -12.62 32.06 -5.36
C GLU A 28 -12.02 30.92 -6.17
N LEU A 29 -11.41 31.23 -7.33
CA LEU A 29 -10.69 30.24 -8.13
C LEU A 29 -9.56 29.59 -7.34
N SER A 30 -8.79 30.37 -6.57
CA SER A 30 -7.71 29.83 -5.74
C SER A 30 -8.21 28.89 -4.65
N ALA A 31 -9.37 29.20 -4.04
CA ALA A 31 -9.99 28.35 -3.03
C ALA A 31 -10.51 27.04 -3.65
N MET A 32 -11.15 27.13 -4.82
CA MET A 32 -11.62 25.96 -5.56
C MET A 32 -10.44 25.03 -5.93
N MET A 33 -9.36 25.60 -6.49
CA MET A 33 -8.15 24.84 -6.82
C MET A 33 -7.52 24.17 -5.58
N ALA A 34 -7.52 24.86 -4.45
CA ALA A 34 -7.00 24.29 -3.20
C ALA A 34 -7.84 23.09 -2.72
N SER A 35 -9.17 23.16 -2.83
CA SER A 35 -10.06 22.04 -2.45
C SER A 35 -9.87 20.81 -3.34
N GLU A 36 -9.75 20.99 -4.66
CA GLU A 36 -9.48 19.92 -5.63
C GLU A 36 -8.12 19.26 -5.36
N LEU A 37 -7.12 20.09 -5.04
CA LEU A 37 -5.79 19.61 -4.67
C LEU A 37 -5.85 18.80 -3.36
N CYS A 38 -6.64 19.23 -2.37
CA CYS A 38 -6.85 18.47 -1.13
C CYS A 38 -7.52 17.11 -1.38
N LEU A 39 -8.52 17.03 -2.27
CA LEU A 39 -9.15 15.78 -2.67
C LEU A 39 -8.11 14.85 -3.33
N GLY A 40 -7.34 15.37 -4.28
CA GLY A 40 -6.29 14.62 -4.96
C GLY A 40 -5.20 14.11 -4.00
N ILE A 41 -4.79 14.93 -3.03
CA ILE A 41 -3.85 14.52 -1.98
C ILE A 41 -4.44 13.39 -1.14
N THR A 42 -5.72 13.49 -0.75
CA THR A 42 -6.38 12.47 0.07
C THR A 42 -6.38 11.11 -0.63
N ILE A 43 -6.79 11.06 -1.90
CA ILE A 43 -6.76 9.84 -2.71
C ILE A 43 -5.33 9.31 -2.86
N ALA A 44 -4.36 10.18 -3.10
CA ALA A 44 -2.95 9.80 -3.23
C ALA A 44 -2.39 9.22 -1.92
N VAL A 45 -2.77 9.79 -0.77
CA VAL A 45 -2.36 9.31 0.56
C VAL A 45 -2.96 7.93 0.83
N MET A 46 -4.25 7.70 0.58
CA MET A 46 -4.88 6.38 0.75
C MET A 46 -4.23 5.33 -0.16
N SER A 47 -3.99 5.68 -1.42
CA SER A 47 -3.30 4.80 -2.39
C SER A 47 -1.88 4.46 -1.91
N ARG A 48 -1.17 5.44 -1.35
CA ARG A 48 0.18 5.24 -0.80
C ARG A 48 0.14 4.34 0.44
N ILE A 49 -0.80 4.54 1.35
CA ILE A 49 -0.98 3.69 2.55
C ILE A 49 -1.18 2.23 2.15
N MET A 50 -2.04 1.97 1.16
CA MET A 50 -2.27 0.62 0.62
C MET A 50 -0.96 -0.04 0.14
N MET A 51 -0.15 0.69 -0.63
CA MET A 51 1.15 0.18 -1.11
C MET A 51 2.14 -0.03 0.04
N GLU A 52 2.21 0.92 0.98
CA GLU A 52 3.11 0.85 2.13
C GLU A 52 2.73 -0.29 3.09
N THR A 53 1.46 -0.71 3.16
CA THR A 53 1.05 -1.90 3.91
C THR A 53 1.75 -3.17 3.43
N VAL A 54 1.84 -3.35 2.11
CA VAL A 54 2.52 -4.51 1.52
C VAL A 54 4.04 -4.40 1.70
N VAL A 55 4.58 -3.19 1.56
CA VAL A 55 6.00 -2.92 1.80
C VAL A 55 6.38 -3.20 3.25
N LEU A 56 5.57 -2.76 4.22
CA LEU A 56 5.74 -3.01 5.65
C LEU A 56 5.78 -4.51 5.94
N GLY A 57 4.81 -5.27 5.41
CA GLY A 57 4.74 -6.72 5.59
C GLY A 57 5.99 -7.42 5.05
N GLY A 58 6.43 -7.06 3.85
CA GLY A 58 7.66 -7.60 3.25
C GLY A 58 8.93 -7.20 4.02
N HIS A 59 9.00 -5.96 4.51
CA HIS A 59 10.13 -5.46 5.28
C HIS A 59 10.30 -6.21 6.61
N LEU A 60 9.20 -6.48 7.31
CA LEU A 60 9.21 -7.27 8.55
C LEU A 60 9.71 -8.70 8.30
N MET A 61 9.25 -9.35 7.21
CA MET A 61 9.75 -10.67 6.81
C MET A 61 11.25 -10.65 6.50
N ASP A 62 11.71 -9.69 5.70
CA ASP A 62 13.12 -9.56 5.31
C ASP A 62 14.02 -9.37 6.52
N ARG A 63 13.56 -8.57 7.49
CA ARG A 63 14.28 -8.33 8.75
C ARG A 63 14.49 -9.62 9.52
N ASP A 64 13.46 -10.44 9.67
CA ASP A 64 13.54 -11.68 10.45
C ASP A 64 14.33 -12.77 9.72
N MET A 65 14.21 -12.85 8.38
CA MET A 65 14.96 -13.80 7.55
C MET A 65 16.45 -13.50 7.47
N GLY A 66 16.86 -12.27 7.83
CA GLY A 66 18.25 -11.83 7.83
C GLY A 66 18.69 -11.12 6.55
N PHE A 67 17.79 -10.87 5.59
CA PHE A 67 18.09 -10.05 4.40
C PHE A 67 18.51 -8.62 4.77
N ALA A 68 18.06 -8.10 5.92
CA ALA A 68 18.48 -6.80 6.44
C ALA A 68 20.00 -6.69 6.73
N MET A 69 20.74 -7.79 6.84
CA MET A 69 22.20 -7.74 6.96
C MET A 69 22.89 -7.42 5.62
N ALA A 70 22.28 -7.79 4.49
CA ALA A 70 22.81 -7.47 3.16
C ALA A 70 22.74 -5.97 2.86
N SER A 71 21.70 -5.28 3.34
CA SER A 71 21.55 -3.82 3.20
C SER A 71 22.53 -3.00 4.05
N ILE A 72 23.16 -3.60 5.07
CA ILE A 72 24.20 -2.93 5.87
C ILE A 72 25.55 -2.93 5.13
N MET A 73 25.77 -3.86 4.20
CA MET A 73 27.01 -3.95 3.43
C MET A 73 27.12 -2.90 2.31
N ASP A 74 26.01 -2.27 1.90
CA ASP A 74 25.99 -1.15 0.95
C ASP A 74 25.19 0.05 1.48
N PRO A 75 25.79 0.87 2.37
CA PRO A 75 25.18 2.09 2.88
C PRO A 75 25.08 3.22 1.83
N GLY A 76 25.63 3.05 0.62
CA GLY A 76 25.54 4.01 -0.48
C GLY A 76 24.25 3.90 -1.29
N ALA A 77 23.52 2.80 -1.15
CA ALA A 77 22.18 2.65 -1.69
C ALA A 77 21.16 3.30 -0.73
N GLU A 78 20.93 4.60 -0.91
CA GLU A 78 19.91 5.34 -0.17
C GLU A 78 18.56 4.61 -0.21
N GLY A 79 18.10 4.10 0.94
CA GLY A 79 16.72 3.67 1.16
C GLY A 79 16.33 2.32 0.55
N GLN A 80 17.16 1.28 0.68
CA GLN A 80 16.87 -0.06 0.15
C GLN A 80 15.55 -0.62 0.70
N ARG A 81 14.47 -0.47 -0.08
CA ARG A 81 13.33 -1.40 -0.07
C ARG A 81 13.92 -2.80 -0.13
N THR A 82 13.60 -3.59 0.88
CA THR A 82 14.15 -4.94 1.04
C THR A 82 13.62 -5.86 -0.07
N VAL A 83 14.35 -6.94 -0.39
CA VAL A 83 14.10 -7.76 -1.58
C VAL A 83 12.66 -8.30 -1.62
N ILE A 84 12.15 -8.82 -0.51
CA ILE A 84 10.78 -9.34 -0.43
C ILE A 84 9.77 -8.20 -0.55
N SER A 85 10.02 -7.04 0.07
CA SER A 85 9.13 -5.87 -0.06
C SER A 85 8.98 -5.41 -1.52
N LEU A 86 10.08 -5.43 -2.29
CA LEU A 86 10.07 -5.08 -3.71
C LEU A 86 9.33 -6.12 -4.55
N ILE A 87 9.55 -7.41 -4.29
CA ILE A 87 8.84 -8.49 -4.98
C ILE A 87 7.34 -8.38 -4.70
N PHE A 88 6.95 -8.22 -3.44
CA PHE A 88 5.55 -8.12 -3.04
C PHE A 88 4.85 -6.90 -3.62
N LEU A 89 5.54 -5.74 -3.67
CA LEU A 89 4.98 -4.57 -4.33
C LEU A 89 4.75 -4.81 -5.83
N ASN A 90 5.69 -5.45 -6.52
CA ASN A 90 5.51 -5.79 -7.93
C ASN A 90 4.37 -6.79 -8.14
N VAL A 91 4.22 -7.79 -7.25
CA VAL A 91 3.10 -8.74 -7.28
C VAL A 91 1.77 -8.01 -7.04
N LEU A 92 1.69 -7.10 -6.07
CA LEU A 92 0.50 -6.27 -5.84
C LEU A 92 0.12 -5.48 -7.10
N LEU A 93 1.09 -4.81 -7.73
CA LEU A 93 0.85 -4.05 -8.96
C LEU A 93 0.41 -4.94 -10.13
N LEU A 94 0.97 -6.13 -10.27
CA LEU A 94 0.54 -7.10 -11.27
C LEU A 94 -0.91 -7.54 -11.01
N ILE A 95 -1.26 -7.86 -9.78
CA ILE A 95 -2.64 -8.23 -9.39
C ILE A 95 -3.58 -7.07 -9.69
N PHE A 96 -3.21 -5.84 -9.33
CA PHE A 96 -3.98 -4.62 -9.60
C PHE A 96 -4.31 -4.43 -11.09
N VAL A 97 -3.40 -4.83 -11.98
CA VAL A 97 -3.64 -4.83 -13.43
C VAL A 97 -4.48 -6.03 -13.87
N ILE A 98 -4.19 -7.23 -13.37
CA ILE A 98 -4.88 -8.48 -13.76
C ILE A 98 -6.36 -8.48 -13.42
N ILE A 99 -6.74 -7.90 -12.28
CA ILE A 99 -8.14 -7.82 -11.84
C ILE A 99 -8.85 -6.57 -12.37
N ASP A 100 -8.23 -5.81 -13.27
CA ASP A 100 -8.75 -4.55 -13.81
C ASP A 100 -9.05 -3.47 -12.75
N ALA A 101 -8.46 -3.56 -11.55
CA ALA A 101 -8.68 -2.57 -10.47
C ALA A 101 -8.28 -1.15 -10.85
N HIS A 102 -7.37 -0.99 -11.83
CA HIS A 102 -7.05 0.30 -12.41
C HIS A 102 -8.24 0.95 -13.15
N HIS A 103 -9.12 0.15 -13.77
CA HIS A 103 -10.37 0.64 -14.37
C HIS A 103 -11.36 1.07 -13.29
N ASP A 104 -11.49 0.30 -12.21
CA ASP A 104 -12.36 0.66 -11.09
C ASP A 104 -11.87 1.92 -10.38
N PHE A 105 -10.56 2.06 -10.17
CA PHE A 105 -9.96 3.28 -9.62
C PHE A 105 -10.27 4.51 -10.49
N LEU A 106 -10.15 4.40 -11.81
CA LEU A 106 -10.51 5.47 -12.74
C LEU A 106 -12.01 5.77 -12.72
N ARG A 107 -12.86 4.74 -12.60
CA ARG A 107 -14.31 4.89 -12.50
C ARG A 107 -14.70 5.65 -11.24
N ILE A 108 -14.07 5.33 -10.10
CA ILE A 108 -14.30 6.03 -8.84
C ILE A 108 -13.85 7.51 -8.96
N ALA A 109 -12.72 7.77 -9.63
CA ALA A 109 -12.29 9.14 -9.92
C ALA A 109 -13.24 9.89 -10.88
N LEU A 110 -14.01 9.20 -11.72
CA LEU A 110 -15.07 9.83 -12.50
C LEU A 110 -16.30 10.13 -11.63
N ILE A 111 -16.69 9.19 -10.77
CA ILE A 111 -17.81 9.36 -9.84
C ILE A 111 -17.56 10.54 -8.89
N SER A 112 -16.31 10.80 -8.48
CA SER A 112 -16.00 11.95 -7.62
C SER A 112 -16.38 13.30 -8.24
N PHE A 113 -16.34 13.43 -9.57
CA PHE A 113 -16.75 14.66 -10.26
C PHE A 113 -18.28 14.84 -10.31
N ASP A 114 -19.04 13.75 -10.19
CA ASP A 114 -20.50 13.78 -10.12
C ASP A 114 -20.99 14.01 -8.68
N THR A 115 -20.28 13.48 -7.68
CA THR A 115 -20.69 13.58 -6.27
C THR A 115 -20.19 14.83 -5.56
N ILE A 116 -18.99 15.31 -5.91
CA ILE A 116 -18.36 16.48 -5.28
C ILE A 116 -18.28 17.58 -6.33
N GLY A 117 -19.05 18.66 -6.14
CA GLY A 117 -19.01 19.82 -7.02
C GLY A 117 -17.65 20.52 -7.01
N PRO A 118 -17.33 21.33 -8.04
CA PRO A 118 -16.05 22.00 -8.13
C PRO A 118 -15.90 22.95 -6.95
N GLY A 119 -14.84 22.79 -6.15
CA GLY A 119 -14.66 23.64 -4.97
C GLY A 119 -15.33 23.18 -3.69
N GLU A 120 -16.13 22.11 -3.74
CA GLU A 120 -17.01 21.70 -2.64
C GLU A 120 -16.38 20.64 -1.72
N PHE A 121 -15.18 20.15 -2.04
CA PHE A 121 -14.49 19.21 -1.17
C PHE A 121 -14.13 19.87 0.17
N VAL A 122 -14.71 19.35 1.25
CA VAL A 122 -14.42 19.78 2.62
C VAL A 122 -13.94 18.58 3.42
N MET A 123 -12.81 18.76 4.10
CA MET A 123 -12.32 17.79 5.08
C MET A 123 -13.25 17.80 6.30
N ASN A 124 -14.25 16.93 6.31
CA ASN A 124 -15.19 16.76 7.41
C ASN A 124 -14.73 15.65 8.36
N ASP A 125 -15.43 15.51 9.49
CA ASP A 125 -15.10 14.48 10.48
C ASP A 125 -15.25 13.05 9.91
N THR A 126 -16.18 12.83 8.97
CA THR A 126 -16.38 11.54 8.30
C THR A 126 -15.14 11.13 7.51
N VAL A 127 -14.65 11.99 6.60
CA VAL A 127 -13.46 11.75 5.79
C VAL A 127 -12.24 11.51 6.68
N ASN A 128 -12.08 12.30 7.74
CA ASN A 128 -10.98 12.12 8.68
C ASN A 128 -11.04 10.76 9.40
N ASN A 129 -12.22 10.37 9.90
CA ASN A 129 -12.41 9.07 10.55
C ASN A 129 -12.16 7.91 9.57
N THR A 130 -12.66 8.00 8.33
CA THR A 130 -12.42 6.99 7.28
C THR A 130 -10.92 6.82 7.03
N ILE A 131 -10.15 7.91 6.92
CA ILE A 131 -8.69 7.83 6.70
C ILE A 131 -7.98 7.21 7.90
N ILE A 132 -8.37 7.57 9.13
CA ILE A 132 -7.77 7.03 10.35
C ILE A 132 -8.05 5.53 10.47
N ASP A 133 -9.30 5.11 10.31
CA ASP A 133 -9.73 3.72 10.40
C ASP A 133 -9.09 2.88 9.28
N PHE A 134 -9.05 3.43 8.05
CA PHE A 134 -8.35 2.82 6.93
C PHE A 134 -6.87 2.61 7.25
N THR A 135 -6.19 3.63 7.77
CA THR A 135 -4.76 3.54 8.13
C THR A 135 -4.52 2.48 9.21
N ALA A 136 -5.36 2.45 10.25
CA ALA A 136 -5.25 1.48 11.33
C ALA A 136 -5.44 0.04 10.83
N ASN A 137 -6.45 -0.18 9.97
CA ASN A 137 -6.70 -1.48 9.36
C ASN A 137 -5.52 -1.90 8.46
N MET A 138 -5.07 -1.00 7.59
CA MET A 138 -3.96 -1.23 6.68
C MET A 138 -2.64 -1.54 7.41
N PHE A 139 -2.39 -0.92 8.56
CA PHE A 139 -1.26 -1.28 9.42
C PHE A 139 -1.39 -2.70 9.98
N LEU A 140 -2.58 -3.07 10.47
CA LEU A 140 -2.86 -4.42 10.99
C LEU A 140 -2.69 -5.49 9.91
N VAL A 141 -3.15 -5.23 8.68
CA VAL A 141 -2.96 -6.14 7.54
C VAL A 141 -1.48 -6.31 7.22
N GLY A 142 -0.71 -5.22 7.18
CA GLY A 142 0.73 -5.26 6.94
C GLY A 142 1.47 -6.11 7.98
N PHE A 143 1.09 -5.96 9.26
CA PHE A 143 1.62 -6.80 10.32
C PHE A 143 1.22 -8.27 10.15
N LYS A 144 -0.06 -8.56 9.87
CA LYS A 144 -0.58 -9.92 9.63
C LYS A 144 0.12 -10.63 8.48
N ILE A 145 0.47 -9.92 7.41
CA ILE A 145 1.23 -10.48 6.29
C ILE A 145 2.53 -11.11 6.79
N SER A 146 3.25 -10.44 7.71
CA SER A 146 4.55 -10.91 8.24
C SER A 146 4.47 -12.07 9.25
N LEU A 147 3.33 -12.26 9.91
CA LEU A 147 3.16 -13.21 11.03
C LEU A 147 3.57 -14.66 10.73
N PRO A 148 3.23 -15.27 9.57
CA PRO A 148 3.59 -16.66 9.32
C PRO A 148 5.10 -16.88 9.30
N ILE A 149 5.85 -15.94 8.69
CA ILE A 149 7.31 -15.98 8.63
C ILE A 149 7.91 -15.73 10.01
N PHE A 150 7.38 -14.76 10.75
CA PHE A 150 7.78 -14.50 12.12
C PHE A 150 7.69 -15.78 12.98
N CYS A 151 6.56 -16.50 12.91
CA CYS A 151 6.36 -17.75 13.64
C CYS A 151 7.37 -18.85 13.26
N VAL A 152 7.62 -19.06 11.96
CA VAL A 152 8.59 -20.05 11.49
C VAL A 152 9.99 -19.71 11.99
N ILE A 153 10.40 -18.45 11.90
CA ILE A 153 11.73 -18.01 12.32
C ILE A 153 11.88 -18.06 13.84
N LEU A 154 10.82 -17.79 14.59
CA LEU A 154 10.81 -17.97 16.04
C LEU A 154 11.09 -19.44 16.41
N ILE A 155 10.47 -20.40 15.73
CA ILE A 155 10.72 -21.84 15.94
C ILE A 155 12.16 -22.20 15.58
N ILE A 156 12.68 -21.69 14.46
CA ILE A 156 14.08 -21.87 14.06
C ILE A 156 15.01 -21.33 15.15
N ASN A 157 14.74 -20.15 15.68
CA ASN A 157 15.56 -19.53 16.72
C ASN A 157 15.58 -20.35 18.00
N ILE A 158 14.45 -20.91 18.40
CA ILE A 158 14.37 -21.82 19.55
C ILE A 158 15.21 -23.08 19.26
N GLY A 159 15.05 -23.70 18.09
CA GLY A 159 15.85 -24.87 17.70
C GLY A 159 17.36 -24.61 17.70
N MET A 160 17.79 -23.48 17.16
CA MET A 160 19.19 -23.06 17.16
C MET A 160 19.70 -22.79 18.58
N ALA A 161 18.89 -22.19 19.45
CA ALA A 161 19.26 -21.96 20.85
C ALA A 161 19.46 -23.28 21.62
N PHE A 162 18.64 -24.30 21.34
CA PHE A 162 18.87 -25.64 21.88
C PHE A 162 20.17 -26.25 21.37
N MET A 163 20.47 -26.13 20.07
CA MET A 163 21.72 -26.64 19.47
C MET A 163 22.96 -25.98 20.07
N ALA A 164 22.94 -24.66 20.30
CA ALA A 164 24.06 -23.94 20.91
C ALA A 164 24.44 -24.51 22.28
N LYS A 165 23.45 -24.96 23.07
CA LYS A 165 23.66 -25.54 24.41
C LYS A 165 24.42 -26.87 24.39
N PHE A 166 24.51 -27.57 23.26
CA PHE A 166 25.28 -28.82 23.13
C PHE A 166 26.78 -28.60 22.87
N GLY A 167 27.27 -27.35 22.89
CA GLY A 167 28.70 -27.01 22.78
C GLY A 167 29.18 -26.71 21.35
N GLN A 168 28.28 -26.65 20.37
CA GLN A 168 28.57 -26.32 18.97
C GLN A 168 28.29 -24.83 18.66
N GLU A 169 28.64 -23.91 19.56
CA GLU A 169 28.26 -22.49 19.46
C GLU A 169 28.71 -21.83 18.13
N PHE A 170 29.94 -22.09 17.70
CA PHE A 170 30.49 -21.52 16.46
C PHE A 170 29.78 -22.05 15.21
N GLU A 171 29.43 -23.34 15.19
CA GLU A 171 28.78 -23.99 14.05
C GLU A 171 27.32 -23.53 13.90
N VAL A 172 26.62 -23.34 15.03
CA VAL A 172 25.22 -22.87 15.07
C VAL A 172 25.10 -21.42 14.57
N MET A 173 26.03 -20.55 14.96
CA MET A 173 26.03 -19.16 14.48
C MET A 173 26.20 -19.09 12.96
N MET A 174 27.15 -19.86 12.40
CA MET A 174 27.42 -19.89 10.96
C MET A 174 26.26 -20.50 10.15
N LEU A 175 25.58 -21.51 10.72
CA LEU A 175 24.47 -22.19 10.06
C LEU A 175 23.14 -21.43 10.17
N SER A 176 23.00 -20.52 11.14
CA SER A 176 21.74 -19.82 11.43
C SER A 176 21.19 -19.01 10.25
N PHE A 177 22.07 -18.29 9.54
CA PHE A 177 21.67 -17.45 8.41
C PHE A 177 21.16 -18.27 7.21
N PRO A 178 21.92 -19.26 6.68
CA PRO A 178 21.43 -20.11 5.60
C PRO A 178 20.12 -20.84 5.93
N VAL A 179 19.94 -21.29 7.18
CA VAL A 179 18.72 -21.99 7.61
C VAL A 179 17.53 -21.05 7.67
N ARG A 180 17.68 -19.87 8.29
CA ARG A 180 16.60 -18.87 8.35
C ARG A 180 16.18 -18.39 6.97
N LEU A 181 17.15 -18.12 6.10
CA LEU A 181 16.89 -17.67 4.73
C LEU A 181 16.22 -18.77 3.90
N GLY A 182 16.75 -19.99 3.93
CA GLY A 182 16.22 -21.11 3.17
C GLY A 182 14.79 -21.48 3.57
N LEU A 183 14.53 -21.65 4.87
CA LEU A 183 13.20 -21.98 5.38
C LEU A 183 12.23 -20.80 5.28
N GLY A 184 12.69 -19.57 5.44
CA GLY A 184 11.87 -18.38 5.23
C GLY A 184 11.39 -18.26 3.79
N LEU A 185 12.30 -18.38 2.81
CA LEU A 185 11.94 -18.32 1.38
C LEU A 185 11.01 -19.48 0.99
N PHE A 186 11.29 -20.68 1.49
CA PHE A 186 10.43 -21.84 1.28
C PHE A 186 9.00 -21.58 1.79
N THR A 187 8.88 -20.96 2.96
CA THR A 187 7.59 -20.60 3.55
C THR A 187 6.87 -19.53 2.72
N VAL A 188 7.58 -18.50 2.23
CA VAL A 188 7.00 -17.48 1.33
C VAL A 188 6.43 -18.13 0.06
N VAL A 189 7.16 -19.06 -0.55
CA VAL A 189 6.69 -19.77 -1.75
C VAL A 189 5.45 -20.60 -1.47
N MET A 190 5.40 -21.32 -0.33
CA MET A 190 4.22 -22.07 0.07
C MET A 190 3.00 -21.18 0.34
N LEU A 191 3.22 -19.99 0.91
CA LEU A 191 2.15 -19.06 1.25
C LEU A 191 1.75 -18.16 0.08
N LEU A 192 2.41 -18.25 -1.07
CA LEU A 192 2.16 -17.39 -2.22
C LEU A 192 0.67 -17.35 -2.65
N PRO A 193 -0.09 -18.47 -2.70
CA PRO A 193 -1.52 -18.43 -3.01
C PRO A 193 -2.33 -17.63 -1.98
N ILE A 194 -1.97 -17.72 -0.70
CA ILE A 194 -2.63 -16.99 0.38
C ILE A 194 -2.27 -15.50 0.29
N ILE A 195 -1.01 -15.18 -0.02
CA ILE A 195 -0.57 -13.80 -0.23
C ILE A 195 -1.35 -13.15 -1.38
N ILE A 196 -1.57 -13.87 -2.49
CA ILE A 196 -2.40 -13.38 -3.60
C ILE A 196 -3.82 -13.05 -3.11
N GLN A 197 -4.46 -13.95 -2.35
CA GLN A 197 -5.81 -13.72 -1.81
C GLN A 197 -5.86 -12.50 -0.85
N VAL A 198 -4.83 -12.33 -0.02
CA VAL A 198 -4.73 -11.17 0.87
C VAL A 198 -4.57 -9.89 0.06
N PHE A 199 -3.77 -9.91 -1.01
CA PHE A 199 -3.56 -8.72 -1.85
C PHE A 199 -4.81 -8.35 -2.66
N THR A 200 -5.55 -9.33 -3.19
CA THR A 200 -6.83 -9.06 -3.84
C THR A 200 -7.83 -8.44 -2.86
N SER A 201 -7.97 -9.03 -1.66
CA SER A 201 -8.85 -8.47 -0.61
C SER A 201 -8.43 -7.06 -0.19
N LEU A 202 -7.13 -6.79 -0.11
CA LEU A 202 -6.59 -5.47 0.23
C LEU A 202 -6.91 -4.43 -0.85
N ILE A 203 -6.88 -4.81 -2.14
CA ILE A 203 -7.28 -3.92 -3.23
C ILE A 203 -8.80 -3.66 -3.17
N ASP A 204 -9.61 -4.68 -2.93
CA ASP A 204 -11.06 -4.54 -2.81
C ASP A 204 -11.44 -3.61 -1.64
N ASP A 205 -10.82 -3.83 -0.47
CA ASP A 205 -11.01 -2.97 0.71
C ASP A 205 -10.60 -1.53 0.41
N PHE A 206 -9.50 -1.31 -0.30
CA PHE A 206 -9.06 0.02 -0.72
C PHE A 206 -10.07 0.71 -1.64
N LEU A 207 -10.56 0.02 -2.68
CA LEU A 207 -11.54 0.58 -3.61
C LEU A 207 -12.86 0.90 -2.90
N PHE A 208 -13.29 0.05 -1.97
CA PHE A 208 -14.47 0.30 -1.15
C PHE A 208 -14.33 1.56 -0.28
N ASN A 209 -13.21 1.71 0.44
CA ASN A 209 -12.97 2.88 1.29
C ASN A 209 -12.83 4.18 0.46
N LEU A 210 -12.31 4.09 -0.77
CA LEU A 210 -12.26 5.24 -1.68
C LEU A 210 -13.68 5.65 -2.10
N LEU A 211 -14.55 4.68 -2.40
CA LEU A 211 -15.94 4.97 -2.75
C LEU A 211 -16.71 5.56 -1.56
N GLU A 212 -16.51 5.02 -0.35
CA GLU A 212 -17.12 5.54 0.88
C GLU A 212 -16.70 6.99 1.18
N LEU A 213 -15.46 7.38 0.83
CA LEU A 213 -15.00 8.77 0.95
C LEU A 213 -15.81 9.75 0.09
N LEU A 214 -16.37 9.28 -1.02
CA LEU A 214 -17.10 10.10 -1.99
C LEU A 214 -18.62 10.18 -1.74
N THR A 215 -19.14 9.43 -0.77
CA THR A 215 -20.58 9.33 -0.43
C THR A 215 -20.87 9.92 0.94
#